data_AF-A0A1X0DDL3-F1
#
_entry.id   AF-A0A1X0DDL3-F1
#
_cell.length_a   1.000
_cell.length_b   1.000
_cell.length_c   1.000
_cell.angle_alpha   90.00
_cell.angle_beta   90.00
_cell.angle_gamma   90.00
#
_symmetry.space_group_name_H-M   'P 1'
#
loop_
_entity.id
_entity.type
_entity.pdbx_description
1 polymer ?
#
loop_
_entity_poly.entity_id
_entity_poly.type
_entity_poly.pdbx_seq_one_letter_code
_entity_poly.pdbx_strand_id
1 'polypeptide(L)'
;MSSNGASTSVYTPPGNRRDERLRVLFDELSELCGQRNAVKLEPRPDTDPKPGPRPGIHKTGGDDYDNWRITLPHIESAKFAAALASHRDALFAQWTR
;
A
#
# COMPACT_ATOMS: atom_id res chain seq x y z
N MET A 1 -8.59 -66.44 18.94
CA MET A 1 -7.44 -66.76 18.06
C MET A 1 -7.22 -65.59 17.12
N SER A 2 -5.97 -65.07 17.09
CA SER A 2 -5.31 -64.21 16.08
C SER A 2 -5.87 -62.80 15.78
N SER A 3 -5.17 -61.70 16.14
CA SER A 3 -3.99 -61.05 15.51
C SER A 3 -4.37 -60.29 14.21
N ASN A 4 -4.11 -59.01 13.96
CA ASN A 4 -2.89 -58.17 14.04
C ASN A 4 -3.36 -56.69 14.14
N GLY A 5 -2.65 -55.72 14.72
CA GLY A 5 -1.22 -55.45 14.57
C GLY A 5 -1.02 -54.33 13.55
N ALA A 6 -1.26 -53.08 13.94
CA ALA A 6 -0.75 -51.88 13.25
C ALA A 6 -0.60 -50.76 14.27
N SER A 7 0.43 -50.87 15.13
CA SER A 7 0.97 -49.69 15.80
C SER A 7 1.61 -48.83 14.70
N THR A 8 0.90 -47.79 14.26
CA THR A 8 1.51 -46.71 13.47
C THR A 8 2.48 -46.00 14.39
N SER A 9 3.72 -46.48 14.39
CA SER A 9 4.86 -45.81 15.00
C SER A 9 4.98 -44.46 14.32
N VAL A 10 4.49 -43.42 14.99
CA VAL A 10 4.85 -42.04 14.67
C VAL A 10 6.34 -41.96 14.97
N TYR A 11 7.15 -42.22 13.94
CA TYR A 11 8.60 -42.11 14.03
C TYR A 11 8.91 -40.67 14.45
N THR A 12 9.18 -40.49 15.74
CA THR A 12 9.78 -39.28 16.28
C THR A 12 11.28 -39.59 16.30
N PRO A 13 12.06 -39.11 15.31
CA PRO A 13 13.49 -39.27 15.36
C PRO A 13 14.01 -38.56 16.63
N PRO A 14 15.00 -39.14 17.33
CA PRO A 14 15.60 -38.50 18.50
C PRO A 14 16.07 -37.10 18.11
N GLY A 15 15.57 -36.12 18.86
CA GLY A 15 15.67 -34.70 18.55
C GLY A 15 17.11 -34.29 18.27
N ASN A 16 17.40 -34.03 17.00
CA ASN A 16 18.61 -33.32 16.67
C ASN A 16 18.39 -31.86 17.15
N ARG A 17 19.40 -31.26 17.79
CA ARG A 17 19.32 -29.89 18.31
C ARG A 17 19.00 -28.84 17.22
N ARG A 18 19.17 -29.19 15.94
CA ARG A 18 18.80 -28.31 14.82
C ARG A 18 17.29 -28.34 14.57
N ASP A 19 16.61 -29.47 14.73
CA ASP A 19 15.17 -29.61 14.54
C ASP A 19 14.39 -28.85 15.61
N GLU A 20 14.87 -28.89 16.86
CA GLU A 20 14.28 -28.11 17.95
C GLU A 20 14.46 -26.60 17.73
N ARG A 21 15.64 -26.18 17.25
CA ARG A 21 15.89 -24.78 16.87
C ARG A 21 15.01 -24.35 15.70
N LEU A 22 14.80 -25.22 14.71
CA LEU A 22 13.93 -24.93 13.57
C LEU A 22 12.47 -24.79 14.00
N ARG A 23 12.01 -25.61 14.95
CA ARG A 23 10.65 -25.51 15.51
C ARG A 23 10.43 -24.17 16.20
N VAL A 24 11.33 -23.79 17.12
CA VAL A 24 11.25 -22.50 17.82
C VAL A 24 11.26 -21.32 16.85
N LEU A 25 12.13 -21.36 15.83
CA LEU A 25 12.16 -20.32 14.78
C LEU A 25 10.85 -20.26 13.98
N PHE A 26 10.24 -21.40 13.70
CA PHE A 26 8.97 -21.45 12.95
C PHE A 26 7.81 -20.91 13.79
N ASP A 27 7.78 -21.23 15.08
CA ASP A 27 6.78 -20.70 16.02
C ASP A 27 6.94 -19.17 16.19
N GLU A 28 8.17 -18.68 16.37
CA GLU A 28 8.47 -17.25 16.47
C GLU A 28 8.08 -16.49 15.18
N LEU A 29 8.36 -17.06 14.00
CA LEU A 29 7.94 -16.48 12.72
C LEU A 29 6.42 -16.48 12.55
N SER A 30 5.73 -17.52 13.04
CA SER A 30 4.27 -17.61 13.01
C SER A 30 3.63 -16.50 13.86
N GLU A 31 4.17 -16.23 15.04
CA GLU A 31 3.72 -15.14 15.91
C GLU A 31 3.97 -13.76 15.28
N LEU A 32 5.18 -13.53 14.76
CA LEU A 32 5.54 -12.28 14.08
C LEU A 32 4.69 -12.03 12.82
N CYS A 33 4.47 -13.06 12.00
CA CYS A 33 3.61 -12.96 10.82
C CYS A 33 2.13 -12.80 11.21
N GLY A 34 1.69 -13.46 12.28
CA GLY A 34 0.36 -13.35 12.86
C GLY A 34 0.07 -11.92 13.33
N GLN A 35 1.02 -11.27 14.02
CA GLN A 35 0.92 -9.87 14.42
C GLN A 35 0.88 -8.92 13.22
N ARG A 36 1.69 -9.17 12.17
CA ARG A 36 1.66 -8.36 10.94
C ARG A 36 0.36 -8.51 10.16
N ASN A 37 -0.26 -9.69 10.20
CA ASN A 37 -1.57 -9.94 9.62
C ASN A 37 -2.72 -9.40 10.49
N ALA A 38 -2.57 -9.37 11.82
CA ALA A 38 -3.53 -8.74 12.73
C ALA A 38 -3.66 -7.22 12.49
N VAL A 39 -2.57 -6.54 12.12
CA VAL A 39 -2.60 -5.12 11.70
C VAL A 39 -3.26 -4.94 10.31
N LYS A 40 -3.27 -6.00 9.48
CA LYS A 40 -3.79 -5.96 8.09
C LYS A 40 -5.21 -6.50 7.95
N LEU A 41 -5.76 -7.08 9.01
CA LEU A 41 -7.07 -7.76 9.02
C LEU A 41 -8.17 -6.93 9.67
N GLU A 42 -7.92 -5.69 10.09
CA GLU A 42 -9.02 -4.74 10.29
C GLU A 42 -9.79 -4.65 8.97
N PRO A 43 -11.04 -5.17 8.87
CA PRO A 43 -11.85 -4.92 7.71
C PRO A 43 -12.03 -3.41 7.68
N ARG A 44 -11.41 -2.75 6.69
CA ARG A 44 -11.55 -1.32 6.50
C ARG A 44 -13.06 -1.02 6.55
N PRO A 45 -13.55 -0.25 7.54
CA PRO A 45 -14.98 0.03 7.62
C PRO A 45 -15.39 0.64 6.28
N ASP A 46 -16.51 0.16 5.74
CA ASP A 46 -17.11 0.70 4.51
C ASP A 46 -17.20 2.20 4.69
N THR A 47 -16.24 2.89 4.10
CA THR A 47 -16.08 4.32 4.30
C THR A 47 -17.12 4.92 3.39
N ASP A 48 -17.97 5.81 3.92
CA ASP A 48 -18.95 6.56 3.13
C ASP A 48 -18.36 6.93 1.76
N PRO A 49 -19.12 6.80 0.65
CA PRO A 49 -18.63 7.11 -0.68
C PRO A 49 -17.88 8.43 -0.64
N LYS A 50 -16.58 8.39 -0.95
CA LYS A 50 -15.71 9.56 -0.86
C LYS A 50 -16.41 10.72 -1.55
N PRO A 51 -16.59 11.89 -0.89
CA PRO A 51 -17.24 13.02 -1.52
C PRO A 51 -16.61 13.27 -2.88
N GLY A 52 -17.46 13.43 -3.90
CA GLY A 52 -17.02 13.67 -5.26
C GLY A 52 -16.04 14.86 -5.34
N PRO A 53 -15.23 14.96 -6.42
CA PRO A 53 -14.24 16.01 -6.56
C PRO A 53 -14.89 17.39 -6.42
N ARG A 54 -14.53 18.12 -5.36
CA ARG A 54 -15.00 19.48 -5.13
C ARG A 54 -14.11 20.46 -5.87
N PRO A 55 -14.66 21.38 -6.68
CA PRO A 55 -13.90 22.48 -7.23
C PRO A 55 -13.20 23.25 -6.11
N GLY A 56 -11.94 23.63 -6.31
CA GLY A 56 -11.18 24.31 -5.26
C GLY A 56 -9.69 24.42 -5.56
N ILE A 57 -9.04 25.34 -4.84
CA ILE A 57 -7.60 25.60 -4.92
C ILE A 57 -7.01 25.34 -3.53
N HIS A 58 -6.01 24.48 -3.45
CA HIS A 58 -5.26 24.21 -2.24
C HIS A 58 -3.78 24.54 -2.47
N LYS A 59 -3.20 25.28 -1.53
CA LYS A 59 -1.77 25.49 -1.45
C LYS A 59 -1.25 24.70 -0.26
N THR A 60 -0.24 23.87 -0.49
CA THR A 60 0.51 23.18 0.57
C THR A 60 1.96 23.64 0.47
N GLY A 61 2.43 24.36 1.48
CA GLY A 61 3.84 24.73 1.59
C GLY A 61 4.65 23.59 2.21
N GLY A 62 5.78 23.26 1.58
CA GLY A 62 6.84 22.44 2.15
C GLY A 62 8.12 23.26 2.32
N ASP A 63 9.21 22.62 2.75
CA ASP A 63 10.46 23.31 3.08
C ASP A 63 11.14 23.91 1.82
N ASP A 64 11.10 23.20 0.70
CA ASP A 64 11.75 23.61 -0.55
C ASP A 64 10.75 24.00 -1.67
N TYR A 65 9.48 23.60 -1.53
CA TYR A 65 8.49 23.75 -2.60
C TYR A 65 7.11 24.12 -2.08
N ASP A 66 6.47 25.07 -2.77
CA ASP A 66 5.04 25.29 -2.67
C ASP A 66 4.32 24.40 -3.70
N ASN A 67 3.48 23.47 -3.23
CA ASN A 67 2.64 22.67 -4.08
C ASN A 67 1.23 23.27 -4.18
N TRP A 68 0.73 23.39 -5.41
CA TRP A 68 -0.61 23.93 -5.70
C TRP A 68 -1.46 22.85 -6.35
N ARG A 69 -2.63 22.58 -5.77
CA ARG A 69 -3.63 21.65 -6.31
C ARG A 69 -4.91 22.38 -6.66
N ILE A 70 -5.33 22.29 -7.92
CA ILE A 70 -6.52 22.96 -8.45
C ILE A 70 -7.49 21.90 -9.01
N THR A 71 -8.74 21.90 -8.56
CA THR A 71 -9.82 21.05 -9.08
C THR A 71 -10.83 21.94 -9.79
N LEU A 72 -11.15 21.66 -11.06
CA LEU A 72 -12.10 22.43 -11.87
C LEU A 72 -13.07 21.49 -12.63
N PRO A 73 -14.30 21.94 -12.92
CA PRO A 73 -15.16 21.29 -13.91
C PRO A 73 -14.46 21.19 -15.27
N HIS A 74 -14.79 20.16 -16.05
CA HIS A 74 -14.06 19.83 -17.28
C HIS A 74 -13.96 20.98 -18.28
N ILE A 75 -15.06 21.73 -18.48
CA ILE A 75 -15.10 22.87 -19.40
C ILE A 75 -14.18 24.01 -18.95
N GLU A 76 -14.10 24.28 -17.65
CA GLU A 76 -13.19 25.28 -17.09
C GLU A 76 -11.75 24.80 -17.13
N SER A 77 -11.52 23.53 -16.85
CA SER A 77 -10.19 22.88 -16.96
C SER A 77 -9.62 23.00 -18.39
N ALA A 78 -10.45 22.80 -19.42
CA ALA A 78 -10.03 22.97 -20.81
C ALA A 78 -9.58 24.40 -21.12
N LYS A 79 -10.32 25.41 -20.61
CA LYS A 79 -9.93 26.82 -20.75
C LYS A 79 -8.62 27.12 -20.03
N PHE A 80 -8.46 26.62 -18.80
CA PHE A 80 -7.24 26.79 -18.03
C PHE A 80 -6.03 26.14 -18.71
N ALA A 81 -6.19 24.93 -19.24
CA ALA A 81 -5.14 24.22 -19.97
C ALA A 81 -4.72 24.97 -21.25
N ALA A 82 -5.69 25.52 -22.00
CA ALA A 82 -5.40 26.33 -23.18
C ALA A 82 -4.63 27.61 -22.83
N ALA A 83 -5.00 28.29 -21.74
CA ALA A 83 -4.30 29.47 -21.26
C ALA A 83 -2.86 29.13 -20.81
N LEU A 84 -2.66 28.02 -20.10
CA LEU A 84 -1.34 27.55 -19.67
C LEU A 84 -0.43 27.24 -20.88
N ALA A 85 -0.98 26.58 -21.90
CA ALA A 85 -0.27 26.28 -23.14
C ALA A 85 0.16 27.57 -23.86
N SER A 86 -0.77 28.52 -24.05
CA SER A 86 -0.46 29.81 -24.66
C SER A 86 0.63 30.58 -23.90
N HIS A 87 0.54 30.61 -22.57
CA HIS A 87 1.56 31.26 -21.74
C HIS A 87 2.93 30.59 -21.87
N ARG A 88 2.96 29.25 -21.87
CA ARG A 88 4.18 28.48 -22.08
C ARG A 88 4.80 28.79 -23.44
N ASP A 89 3.99 28.79 -24.50
CA ASP A 89 4.47 29.05 -25.86
C ASP A 89 5.01 30.48 -26.01
N ALA A 90 4.38 31.45 -25.35
CA ALA A 90 4.87 32.83 -25.27
C ALA A 90 6.22 32.94 -24.54
N LEU A 91 6.39 32.23 -23.42
CA LEU A 91 7.67 32.18 -22.70
C LEU A 91 8.77 31.54 -23.55
N PHE A 92 8.47 30.45 -24.27
CA PHE A 92 9.43 29.83 -25.19
C PHE A 92 9.81 30.77 -26.33
N ALA A 93 8.85 31.47 -26.93
CA ALA A 93 9.11 32.47 -27.95
C ALA A 93 9.98 33.61 -27.44
N GLN A 94 9.77 34.05 -26.19
CA GLN A 94 10.61 35.06 -25.55
C GLN A 94 12.04 34.58 -25.31
N TRP A 95 12.21 33.33 -24.87
CA TRP A 95 13.53 32.78 -24.54
C TRP A 95 14.35 32.38 -25.76
N THR A 96 13.70 32.06 -26.88
CA THR A 96 14.36 31.65 -28.13
C THR A 96 14.64 32.85 -29.05
N ARG A 97 14.41 34.07 -28.57
CA ARG A 97 14.76 35.32 -29.25
C ARG A 97 16.20 35.72 -28.97
#